data_AF-A0A1V5JSN8-F1
#
_entry.id   AF-A0A1V5JSN8-F1
#
_cell.length_a   1.000
_cell.length_b   1.000
_cell.length_c   1.000
_cell.angle_alpha   90.00
_cell.angle_beta   90.00
_cell.angle_gamma   90.00
#
_symmetry.space_group_name_H-M   'P 1'
#
loop_
_entity.id
_entity.type
_entity.pdbx_description
1 polymer ?
#
loop_
_entity_poly.entity_id
_entity_poly.type
_entity_poly.pdbx_seq_one_letter_code
_entity_poly.pdbx_strand_id
1 'polypeptide(L)'
;MVQAWGRGERMDVFERTLAEAQAGHMVVIYDNQMPPAVKNFLASSSSALLIELPDVNQVDDLFLYLYDQYMAVWNFARHGTAPLRSPGGQRHF
;
A
#
# COMPACT_ATOMS: atom_id res chain seq x y z
N MET A 1 21.45 12.00 15.36
CA MET A 1 20.54 13.12 15.04
C MET A 1 20.00 12.84 13.64
N VAL A 2 18.80 12.27 13.53
CA VAL A 2 18.21 11.89 12.24
C VAL A 2 17.88 13.19 11.50
N GLN A 3 18.46 13.39 10.30
CA GLN A 3 18.07 14.48 9.42
C GLN A 3 16.58 14.34 9.11
N ALA A 4 15.75 15.14 9.77
CA ALA A 4 14.34 15.25 9.48
C ALA A 4 14.21 15.80 8.06
N TRP A 5 13.83 14.94 7.11
CA TRP A 5 13.19 15.24 5.82
C TRP A 5 13.39 16.70 5.38
N GLY A 6 14.62 17.01 4.98
CA GLY A 6 15.02 18.32 4.51
C GLY A 6 14.34 18.57 3.17
N ARG A 7 13.36 19.49 3.17
CA ARG A 7 12.33 19.74 2.14
C ARG A 7 11.10 18.88 2.35
N GLY A 8 10.30 19.23 3.36
CA GLY A 8 8.90 18.82 3.41
C GLY A 8 8.21 19.35 2.17
N GLU A 9 8.06 18.52 1.15
CA GLU A 9 7.01 18.73 0.17
C GLU A 9 5.70 18.85 0.97
N ARG A 10 4.96 19.90 0.69
CA ARG A 10 3.73 20.25 1.41
C ARG A 10 2.72 19.09 1.25
N MET A 11 1.79 18.97 2.19
CA MET A 11 0.77 17.90 2.19
C MET A 11 -0.01 17.82 0.87
N ASP A 12 -0.18 18.95 0.17
CA ASP A 12 -0.79 19.04 -1.16
C ASP A 12 -0.07 18.19 -2.23
N VAL A 13 1.26 18.10 -2.18
CA VAL A 13 2.05 17.24 -3.09
C VAL A 13 1.79 15.78 -2.78
N PHE A 14 1.76 15.41 -1.50
CA PHE A 14 1.48 14.05 -1.06
C PHE A 14 0.06 13.62 -1.45
N GLU A 15 -0.93 14.48 -1.22
CA GLU A 15 -2.32 14.27 -1.64
C GLU A 15 -2.43 14.07 -3.15
N ARG A 16 -1.75 14.91 -3.95
CA ARG A 16 -1.73 14.78 -5.42
C ARG A 16 -1.09 13.47 -5.86
N THR A 17 0.07 13.12 -5.31
CA THR A 17 0.76 11.87 -5.65
C THR A 17 -0.08 10.65 -5.26
N LEU A 18 -0.82 10.69 -4.16
CA LEU A 18 -1.74 9.62 -3.80
C LEU A 18 -2.92 9.52 -4.79
N ALA A 19 -3.48 10.65 -5.20
CA ALA A 19 -4.56 10.68 -6.19
C ALA A 19 -4.08 10.13 -7.56
N GLU A 20 -2.86 10.47 -7.98
CA GLU A 20 -2.24 9.92 -9.19
C GLU A 20 -1.99 8.42 -9.07
N ALA A 21 -1.49 7.94 -7.92
CA ALA A 21 -1.30 6.51 -7.66
C ALA A 21 -2.64 5.75 -7.71
N GLN A 22 -3.70 6.30 -7.11
CA GLN A 22 -5.04 5.72 -7.16
C GLN A 22 -5.59 5.67 -8.58
N ALA A 23 -5.46 6.75 -9.36
CA ALA A 23 -5.87 6.79 -10.76
C ALA A 23 -5.07 5.79 -11.63
N GLY A 24 -3.80 5.56 -11.28
CA GLY A 24 -2.93 4.56 -11.89
C GLY A 24 -3.14 3.13 -11.39
N HIS A 25 -4.15 2.89 -10.54
CA HIS A 25 -4.40 1.59 -9.91
C HIS A 25 -3.18 1.02 -9.16
N MET A 26 -2.35 1.90 -8.59
CA MET A 26 -1.19 1.53 -7.81
C MET A 26 -1.58 1.24 -6.36
N VAL A 27 -0.95 0.23 -5.78
CA VAL A 27 -1.04 -0.04 -4.35
C VAL A 27 -0.02 0.82 -3.62
N VAL A 28 -0.48 1.59 -2.64
CA VAL A 28 0.38 2.41 -1.78
C VAL A 28 0.61 1.69 -0.47
N ILE A 29 1.85 1.27 -0.23
CA ILE A 29 2.23 0.56 0.99
C ILE A 29 2.68 1.59 2.04
N TYR A 30 2.23 1.42 3.28
CA TYR A 30 2.67 2.24 4.40
C TYR A 30 2.82 1.42 5.68
N ASP A 31 3.55 1.97 6.66
CA ASP A 31 3.80 1.32 7.94
C ASP A 31 3.28 2.16 9.13
N ASN A 32 3.31 1.54 10.32
CA ASN A 32 2.87 2.18 11.57
C ASN A 32 3.87 3.19 12.15
N GLN A 33 5.11 3.25 11.66
CA GLN A 33 6.15 4.18 12.09
C GLN A 33 6.00 5.56 11.41
N MET A 34 5.22 5.65 10.33
CA MET A 34 4.90 6.93 9.69
C MET A 34 4.18 7.91 10.65
N PRO A 35 4.31 9.23 10.45
CA PRO A 35 3.64 10.24 11.26
C PRO A 35 2.11 10.04 11.31
N PRO A 36 1.44 10.29 12.45
CA PRO A 36 0.00 10.05 12.60
C PRO A 36 -0.88 10.72 11.54
N ALA A 37 -0.54 11.94 11.12
CA ALA A 37 -1.28 12.65 10.06
C ALA A 37 -1.27 11.89 8.72
N VAL A 38 -0.11 11.34 8.34
CA VAL A 38 0.06 10.55 7.11
C VAL A 38 -0.70 9.23 7.22
N LYS A 39 -0.61 8.55 8.36
CA LYS A 39 -1.31 7.28 8.61
C LYS A 39 -2.82 7.44 8.56
N ASN A 40 -3.36 8.46 9.22
CA ASN A 40 -4.80 8.71 9.25
C ASN A 40 -5.33 9.02 7.84
N PHE A 41 -4.56 9.76 7.05
CA PHE A 41 -4.88 10.03 5.66
C PHE A 41 -4.86 8.76 4.81
N LEU A 42 -3.79 7.97 4.86
CA LEU A 42 -3.66 6.72 4.09
C LEU A 42 -4.69 5.67 4.52
N ALA A 43 -5.02 5.57 5.81
CA ALA A 43 -6.03 4.64 6.31
C ALA A 43 -7.43 4.91 5.71
N SER A 44 -7.69 6.12 5.23
CA SER A 44 -8.93 6.48 4.54
C SER A 44 -8.94 6.15 3.04
N SER A 45 -7.79 5.78 2.46
CA SER A 45 -7.64 5.49 1.04
C SER A 45 -7.88 4.01 0.74
N SER A 46 -8.71 3.73 -0.27
CA SER A 46 -8.96 2.36 -0.73
C SER A 46 -7.78 1.74 -1.48
N SER A 47 -6.77 2.53 -1.85
CA SER A 47 -5.56 2.07 -2.57
C SER A 47 -4.35 1.92 -1.64
N ALA A 48 -4.50 2.23 -0.36
CA ALA A 48 -3.44 2.12 0.62
C ALA A 48 -3.53 0.81 1.42
N LEU A 49 -2.40 0.15 1.59
CA LEU A 49 -2.25 -1.07 2.37
C LEU A 49 -1.25 -0.83 3.51
N LEU A 50 -1.70 -1.03 4.75
CA LEU A 50 -0.83 -1.07 5.90
C LEU A 50 -0.06 -2.40 5.91
N ILE A 51 1.27 -2.32 5.92
CA ILE A 51 2.17 -3.44 6.19
C ILE A 51 3.02 -3.06 7.39
N GLU A 52 2.98 -3.89 8.43
CA GLU A 52 3.91 -3.75 9.54
C GLU A 52 5.26 -4.28 9.07
N LEU A 53 6.24 -3.41 8.82
CA LEU A 53 7.61 -3.85 8.52
C LEU A 53 8.22 -4.51 9.75
N PRO A 54 8.94 -5.63 9.60
CA PRO A 54 9.47 -6.35 10.73
C PRO A 54 10.68 -5.61 11.29
N ASP A 55 10.98 -5.81 12.57
CA ASP A 55 12.37 -5.64 13.00
C ASP A 55 13.17 -6.82 12.45
N VAL A 56 13.97 -6.57 11.40
CA VAL A 56 14.82 -7.57 10.75
C VAL A 56 15.77 -8.29 11.71
N ASN A 57 16.03 -7.73 12.89
CA ASN A 57 16.86 -8.36 13.92
C ASN A 57 16.08 -9.28 14.87
N GLN A 58 14.75 -9.30 14.80
CA GLN A 58 13.86 -10.06 15.69
C GLN A 58 13.00 -11.10 14.96
N VAL A 59 13.15 -11.25 13.63
CA VAL A 59 12.40 -12.25 12.87
C VAL A 59 13.23 -13.52 12.73
N ASP A 60 12.76 -14.59 13.38
CA ASP A 60 13.40 -15.92 13.33
C ASP A 60 13.41 -16.53 11.92
N ASP A 61 12.40 -16.24 11.09
CA ASP A 61 12.30 -16.71 9.70
C ASP A 61 11.94 -15.55 8.74
N LEU A 62 12.97 -14.81 8.33
CA LEU A 62 12.83 -13.66 7.43
C LEU A 62 12.25 -14.06 6.07
N PHE A 63 12.51 -15.29 5.59
CA PHE A 63 12.06 -15.73 4.28
C PHE A 63 10.54 -15.91 4.26
N LEU A 64 9.99 -16.64 5.24
CA LEU A 64 8.55 -16.86 5.34
C LEU A 64 7.81 -15.53 5.54
N TYR A 65 8.39 -14.64 6.34
CA TYR A 65 7.83 -13.31 6.57
C TYR A 65 7.72 -12.47 5.28
N LEU A 66 8.79 -12.42 4.46
CA LEU A 66 8.76 -11.69 3.19
C LEU A 66 7.77 -12.32 2.20
N TYR A 67 7.61 -13.65 2.24
CA TYR A 67 6.60 -14.35 1.46
C TYR A 67 5.17 -13.92 1.85
N ASP A 68 4.89 -13.83 3.14
CA ASP A 68 3.58 -13.40 3.65
C ASP A 68 3.28 -11.95 3.26
N GLN A 69 4.27 -11.04 3.34
CA GLN A 69 4.12 -9.67 2.86
C GLN A 69 3.80 -9.62 1.35
N TYR A 70 4.52 -10.39 0.54
CA TYR A 70 4.25 -10.49 -0.89
C TYR A 70 2.81 -10.99 -1.16
N MET A 71 2.36 -12.00 -0.43
CA MET A 71 0.98 -12.50 -0.53
C MET A 71 -0.06 -11.45 -0.13
N ALA A 72 0.20 -10.65 0.91
CA ALA A 72 -0.68 -9.57 1.32
C ALA A 72 -0.82 -8.50 0.23
N VAL A 73 0.29 -8.04 -0.34
CA VAL A 73 0.30 -7.08 -1.46
C VAL A 73 -0.42 -7.65 -2.68
N TRP A 74 -0.13 -8.90 -3.05
CA TRP A 74 -0.75 -9.56 -4.19
C TRP A 74 -2.27 -9.68 -4.06
N ASN A 75 -2.75 -10.11 -2.89
CA ASN A 75 -4.18 -10.23 -2.64
C ASN A 75 -4.86 -8.86 -2.62
N PHE A 76 -4.25 -7.85 -1.98
CA PHE A 76 -4.78 -6.50 -2.00
C PHE A 76 -4.88 -5.94 -3.42
N ALA A 77 -3.84 -6.11 -4.25
CA ALA A 77 -3.86 -5.67 -5.65
C ALA A 77 -4.99 -6.34 -6.44
N ARG A 78 -5.25 -7.64 -6.26
CA ARG A 78 -6.33 -8.34 -6.97
C ARG A 78 -7.74 -7.92 -6.55
N HIS A 79 -7.92 -7.52 -5.30
CA HIS A 79 -9.24 -7.18 -4.75
C HIS A 79 -9.52 -5.67 -4.70
N GLY A 80 -8.47 -4.84 -4.65
CA GLY A 80 -8.56 -3.38 -4.51
C GLY A 80 -8.60 -2.61 -5.83
N THR A 81 -8.21 -3.22 -6.97
CA THR A 81 -8.04 -2.48 -8.24
C THR A 81 -8.80 -3.03 -9.46
N ALA A 82 -9.63 -4.06 -9.32
CA ALA A 82 -10.42 -4.57 -10.46
C ALA A 82 -11.79 -3.86 -10.58
N PRO A 83 -12.19 -3.32 -11.74
CA PRO A 83 -13.60 -3.20 -12.05
C PRO A 83 -14.16 -4.63 -12.18
N LEU A 84 -15.21 -4.94 -11.41
CA LEU A 84 -15.98 -6.18 -11.50
C LEU A 84 -16.41 -6.41 -12.96
N ARG A 85 -15.69 -7.24 -13.71
CA ARG A 85 -16.25 -7.87 -14.89
C ARG A 85 -17.22 -8.94 -14.41
N SER A 86 -18.51 -8.65 -14.48
CA SER A 86 -19.57 -9.65 -14.32
C SER A 86 -19.28 -10.84 -15.25
N PRO A 87 -19.23 -12.08 -14.74
CA PRO A 87 -19.12 -13.25 -15.61
C PRO A 87 -20.49 -13.55 -16.22
N GLY A 88 -20.88 -12.72 -17.19
CA GLY A 88 -22.03 -12.89 -18.08
C GLY A 88 -21.64 -13.13 -19.53
N GLY A 89 -20.40 -13.55 -19.78
CA GLY A 89 -19.88 -13.85 -21.12
C GLY A 89 -19.84 -15.34 -21.38
N GLN A 90 -20.81 -15.85 -22.14
CA GLN A 90 -20.84 -17.19 -22.70
C GLN A 90 -19.47 -17.60 -23.25
N ARG A 91 -18.97 -18.77 -22.84
CA ARG A 91 -17.93 -19.48 -23.57
C ARG A 91 -18.61 -20.57 -24.39
N HIS A 92 -18.86 -20.27 -25.67
CA HIS A 92 -18.91 -21.31 -26.69
C HIS A 92 -17.48 -21.75 -26.96
N PHE A 93 -17.18 -23.02 -26.75
CA PHE A 93 -16.46 -23.94 -27.64
C PHE A 93 -16.57 -25.35 -27.05
#